data_AF-A0A4Y9AAB6-F1
#
_entry.id   AF-A0A4Y9AAB6-F1
#
_cell.length_a   1.000
_cell.length_b   1.000
_cell.length_c   1.000
_cell.angle_alpha   90.00
_cell.angle_beta   90.00
_cell.angle_gamma   90.00
#
_symmetry.space_group_name_H-M   'P 1'
#
loop_
_entity.id
_entity.type
_entity.pdbx_description
1 polymer ?
#
loop_
_entity_poly.entity_id
_entity_poly.type
_entity_poly.pdbx_seq_one_letter_code
_entity_poly.pdbx_strand_id
1 'polypeptide(L)' 'MQDNVVSFTKNTEPYSCSDDELIEKVQDLISRFQDPDLSKETREEIFNKIIQLTDRLTY' A
#
# COMPACT_ATOMS: atom_id res chain seq x y z
N MET A 1 -28.17 -0.29 -35.51
CA MET A 1 -28.49 0.60 -34.37
C MET A 1 -27.51 0.24 -33.26
N GLN A 2 -26.72 1.22 -32.82
CA GLN A 2 -25.68 1.07 -31.79
C GLN A 2 -26.34 0.97 -30.42
N ASP A 3 -25.97 -0.05 -29.64
CA ASP A 3 -26.12 -0.03 -28.19
C ASP A 3 -24.73 -0.15 -27.58
N ASN A 4 -24.08 1.02 -27.45
CA ASN A 4 -22.91 1.19 -26.60
C ASN A 4 -23.38 1.13 -25.15
N VAL A 5 -23.39 -0.07 -24.56
CA VAL A 5 -23.54 -0.21 -23.11
C VAL A 5 -22.21 0.15 -22.48
N VAL A 6 -22.03 1.43 -22.17
CA VAL A 6 -20.96 1.91 -21.31
C VAL A 6 -21.33 1.53 -19.87
N SER A 7 -20.81 0.41 -19.40
CA SER A 7 -20.88 0.06 -17.98
C SER A 7 -19.76 0.79 -17.22
N PHE A 8 -20.08 1.95 -16.63
CA PHE A 8 -19.30 2.51 -15.54
C PHE A 8 -19.58 1.71 -14.27
N THR A 9 -18.91 0.57 -14.08
CA THR A 9 -18.83 -0.04 -12.75
C THR A 9 -17.88 0.77 -11.90
N LYS A 10 -18.45 1.80 -11.27
CA LYS A 10 -17.88 2.49 -10.11
C LYS A 10 -18.03 1.59 -8.88
N ASN A 11 -17.46 0.39 -8.96
CA ASN A 11 -17.30 -0.49 -7.81
C ASN A 11 -15.88 -0.26 -7.31
N THR A 12 -15.71 0.80 -6.55
CA THR A 12 -14.61 0.87 -5.59
C THR A 12 -14.93 -0.18 -4.54
N GLU A 13 -14.63 -1.44 -4.86
CA GLU A 13 -14.52 -2.47 -3.85
C GLU A 13 -13.57 -1.93 -2.78
N PRO A 14 -13.87 -2.11 -1.48
CA PRO A 14 -12.80 -2.01 -0.52
C PRO A 14 -11.85 -3.14 -0.93
N TYR A 15 -10.71 -2.78 -1.54
CA TYR A 15 -9.58 -3.69 -1.59
C TYR A 15 -9.30 -4.04 -0.14
N SER A 16 -9.87 -5.16 0.33
CA SER A 16 -9.52 -5.77 1.60
C SER A 16 -8.10 -6.25 1.36
N CYS A 17 -7.15 -5.36 1.63
CA CYS A 17 -5.74 -5.67 1.59
C CYS A 17 -5.59 -6.88 2.52
N SER A 18 -5.33 -8.04 1.95
CA SER A 18 -5.07 -9.26 2.72
C SER A 18 -3.91 -8.98 3.68
N ASP A 19 -3.87 -9.68 4.81
CA ASP A 19 -2.70 -9.65 5.69
C ASP A 19 -1.42 -9.99 4.93
N ASP A 20 -1.49 -10.91 3.96
CA ASP A 20 -0.37 -11.25 3.07
C ASP A 20 0.08 -10.06 2.21
N GLU A 21 -0.86 -9.27 1.67
CA GLU A 21 -0.55 -8.06 0.89
C GLU A 21 0.01 -6.93 1.77
N LEU A 22 -0.44 -6.86 3.03
CA LEU A 22 0.11 -5.92 4.01
C LEU A 22 1.55 -6.32 4.39
N ILE A 23 1.80 -7.61 4.59
CA ILE A 23 3.14 -8.14 4.88
C ILE A 23 4.09 -7.86 3.70
N GLU A 24 3.67 -8.10 2.47
CA GLU A 24 4.46 -7.81 1.27
C GLU A 24 4.82 -6.32 1.18
N LYS A 25 3.85 -5.43 1.45
CA LYS A 25 4.10 -3.97 1.48
C LYS A 25 5.08 -3.56 2.58
N VAL A 26 5.00 -4.17 3.76
CA VAL A 26 5.95 -3.90 4.84
C VAL A 26 7.35 -4.36 4.44
N GLN A 27 7.48 -5.52 3.81
CA GLN A 27 8.77 -6.03 3.32
C GLN A 27 9.39 -5.13 2.23
N ASP A 28 8.59 -4.62 1.29
CA ASP A 28 9.05 -3.64 0.29
C ASP A 28 9.57 -2.36 0.95
N LEU A 29 8.80 -1.82 1.92
CA LEU A 29 9.20 -0.62 2.64
C LEU A 29 10.48 -0.80 3.45
N ILE A 30 10.67 -1.97 4.08
CA ILE A 30 11.93 -2.30 4.79
C ILE A 30 13.09 -2.35 3.80
N SER A 31 12.90 -2.99 2.64
CA SER A 31 13.92 -3.08 1.60
C SER A 31 14.32 -1.70 1.11
N ARG A 32 13.35 -0.82 0.89
CA ARG A 32 13.59 0.58 0.52
C ARG A 32 14.28 1.34 1.64
N PHE A 33 13.89 1.15 2.91
CA PHE A 33 14.49 1.82 4.06
C PHE A 33 16.00 1.56 4.22
N GLN A 34 16.46 0.40 3.73
CA GLN A 34 17.88 0.02 3.75
C GLN A 34 18.74 0.75 2.71
N ASP A 35 18.12 1.49 1.79
CA ASP A 35 18.84 2.28 0.80
C ASP A 35 19.70 3.37 1.51
N PRO A 36 21.03 3.35 1.33
CA PRO A 36 21.94 4.29 1.96
C PRO A 36 21.73 5.74 1.46
N ASP A 37 21.24 5.91 0.24
CA ASP A 37 21.09 7.21 -0.44
C ASP A 37 19.76 7.91 -0.13
N LEU A 38 18.89 7.27 0.64
CA LEU A 38 17.65 7.89 1.09
C LEU A 38 17.93 9.13 1.94
N SER A 39 17.20 10.20 1.62
CA SER A 39 17.16 11.39 2.46
C SER A 39 16.58 11.07 3.85
N LYS A 40 16.96 11.86 4.86
CA LYS A 40 16.42 11.72 6.22
C LYS A 40 14.89 11.82 6.25
N GLU A 41 14.34 12.80 5.53
CA GLU A 41 12.89 13.03 5.43
C GLU A 41 12.18 11.80 4.83
N THR A 42 12.70 11.26 3.73
CA THR A 42 12.13 10.07 3.10
C THR A 42 12.25 8.84 4.00
N ARG A 43 13.33 8.70 4.78
CA ARG A 43 13.45 7.63 5.78
C ARG A 43 12.38 7.74 6.87
N GLU A 44 12.15 8.94 7.40
CA GLU A 44 11.10 9.17 8.41
C GLU A 44 9.71 8.83 7.85
N GLU A 45 9.40 9.21 6.60
CA GLU A 45 8.15 8.84 5.95
C GLU A 45 7.98 7.32 5.78
N ILE A 46 9.03 6.63 5.33
CA ILE A 46 9.01 5.16 5.16
C ILE A 46 8.81 4.48 6.52
N PHE A 47 9.53 4.94 7.55
CA PHE A 47 9.40 4.40 8.90
C PHE A 47 7.98 4.57 9.46
N ASN A 48 7.39 5.76 9.32
CA ASN A 48 6.02 6.02 9.75
C ASN A 48 5.00 5.14 9.00
N LYS A 49 5.21 4.90 7.70
CA LYS A 49 4.37 3.99 6.92
C LYS A 49 4.48 2.53 7.38
N ILE A 50 5.68 2.08 7.75
CA ILE A 50 5.87 0.73 8.30
C ILE A 50 5.05 0.58 9.60
N ILE A 51 5.17 1.52 10.54
CA ILE A 51 4.41 1.51 11.80
C ILE A 51 2.91 1.44 11.53
N GLN A 52 2.38 2.30 10.66
CA GLN A 52 0.95 2.33 10.33
C GLN A 52 0.44 1.01 9.74
N LEU A 53 1.25 0.35 8.92
CA LEU A 53 0.89 -0.93 8.33
C LEU A 53 0.99 -2.08 9.34
N THR A 54 1.99 -2.07 10.22
CA THR A 54 2.13 -3.09 11.27
C THR A 54 1.08 -2.95 12.36
N ASP A 55 0.62 -1.74 12.68
CA ASP A 55 -0.49 -1.52 13.61
C ASP A 55 -1.78 -2.16 13.09
N ARG A 56 -2.00 -2.13 11.77
CA ARG A 56 -3.16 -2.78 11.12
C ARG A 56 -3.10 -4.30 11.14
N LEU A 57 -1.91 -4.90 11.22
CA LEU A 57 -1.73 -6.36 11.32
C LEU A 57 -1.90 -6.87 12.76
N THR A 58 -1.91 -5.98 13.75
CA THR A 58 -1.95 -6.35 15.17
C THR A 58 -3.39 -6.35 15.74
N TYR A 59 -4.38 -5.87 14.97
CA TYR A 59 -5.80 -5.75 15.35
C TYR A 59 -6.70 -6.50 14.37
#